data_AF-A0A4P5ZCS8-F1
#
_entry.id   AF-A0A4P5ZCS8-F1
#
_cell.length_a   1.000
_cell.length_b   1.000
_cell.length_c   1.000
_cell.angle_alpha   90.00
_cell.angle_beta   90.00
_cell.angle_gamma   90.00
#
_symmetry.space_group_name_H-M   'P 1'
#
loop_
_entity.id
_entity.type
_entity.pdbx_description
1 polymer ?
#
loop_
_entity_poly.entity_id
_entity_poly.type
_entity_poly.pdbx_seq_one_letter_code
_entity_poly.pdbx_strand_id
1 'polypeptide(L)'
;MSKLQTKMFMKARQELVSQLTRRAFLGRSAVGTAALAGLLGRDGFAAAGGGGALTHFAPKAKRVIYLFQSGGPSHLELLDYKPGLRALQGTELPDSVRRGQRLTGMTSGQKAFPVVASKFGFAQHGRSGAWVGELLPHTARMVDELCIVRSMHTEAINHDPANTYS
;
A
#
# COMPACT_ATOMS: atom_id res chain seq x y z
N MET A 1 -8.87 -45.26 31.03
CA MET A 1 -9.63 -45.01 29.77
C MET A 1 -8.99 -45.81 28.64
N SER A 2 -9.78 -46.51 27.82
CA SER A 2 -9.26 -47.39 26.76
C SER A 2 -8.80 -46.60 25.52
N LYS A 3 -7.83 -47.13 24.76
CA LYS A 3 -7.33 -46.53 23.50
C LYS A 3 -8.45 -46.23 22.49
N LEU A 4 -9.54 -47.01 22.54
CA LEU A 4 -10.70 -46.83 21.67
C LEU A 4 -11.50 -45.57 22.06
N GLN A 5 -11.65 -45.30 23.36
CA GLN A 5 -12.32 -44.10 23.84
C GLN A 5 -11.52 -42.83 23.48
N THR A 6 -10.20 -42.85 23.62
CA THR A 6 -9.35 -41.69 23.25
C THR A 6 -9.43 -41.35 21.76
N LYS A 7 -9.47 -42.37 20.87
CA LYS A 7 -9.63 -42.16 19.42
C LYS A 7 -11.00 -41.57 19.08
N MET A 8 -12.06 -42.04 19.76
CA MET A 8 -13.42 -41.55 19.56
C MET A 8 -13.55 -40.07 19.97
N PHE A 9 -12.95 -39.68 21.10
CA PHE A 9 -12.91 -38.30 21.55
C PHE A 9 -12.12 -37.38 20.60
N MET A 10 -10.97 -37.83 20.09
CA MET A 10 -10.19 -37.05 19.13
C MET A 10 -10.93 -36.84 17.80
N LYS A 11 -11.62 -37.87 17.30
CA LYS A 11 -12.44 -37.77 16.09
C LYS A 11 -13.62 -36.82 16.27
N ALA A 12 -14.37 -36.93 17.38
CA ALA A 12 -15.47 -36.03 17.69
C ALA A 12 -15.00 -34.56 17.81
N ARG A 13 -13.82 -34.34 18.41
CA ARG A 13 -13.21 -33.01 18.49
C ARG A 13 -12.80 -32.46 17.12
N GLN A 14 -12.23 -33.28 16.24
CA GLN A 14 -11.90 -32.87 14.87
C GLN A 14 -13.14 -32.52 14.06
N GLU A 15 -14.20 -33.30 14.21
CA GLU A 15 -15.49 -33.07 13.55
C GLU A 15 -16.13 -31.76 14.02
N LEU A 16 -16.11 -31.51 15.34
CA LEU A 16 -16.59 -30.26 15.93
C LEU A 16 -15.76 -29.06 15.46
N VAL A 17 -14.43 -29.15 15.47
CA VAL A 17 -13.54 -28.08 14.97
C VAL A 17 -13.80 -27.82 13.49
N SER A 18 -14.00 -28.86 12.68
CA SER A 18 -14.33 -28.74 11.27
C SER A 18 -15.66 -28.01 11.06
N GLN A 19 -16.69 -28.33 11.84
CA GLN A 19 -18.03 -27.73 11.76
C GLN A 19 -18.06 -26.26 12.23
N LEU A 20 -17.20 -25.90 13.19
CA LEU A 20 -17.06 -24.53 13.69
C LEU A 20 -16.20 -23.63 12.79
N THR A 21 -15.60 -24.15 11.71
CA THR A 21 -14.84 -23.30 10.79
C THR A 21 -15.74 -22.41 9.94
N ARG A 22 -15.28 -21.17 9.71
CA ARG A 22 -15.92 -20.23 8.76
C ARG A 22 -16.15 -20.88 7.38
N ARG A 23 -15.23 -21.73 6.93
CA ARG A 23 -15.33 -22.45 5.65
C ARG A 23 -16.47 -23.47 5.65
N ALA A 24 -16.64 -24.25 6.72
CA ALA A 24 -17.75 -25.17 6.82
C ALA A 24 -19.10 -24.44 6.93
N PHE A 25 -19.16 -23.36 7.72
CA PHE A 25 -20.36 -22.53 7.80
C PHE A 25 -20.77 -21.97 6.43
N LEU A 26 -19.85 -21.31 5.72
CA LEU A 26 -20.13 -20.70 4.41
C LEU A 26 -20.32 -21.72 3.27
N GLY A 27 -19.79 -22.94 3.40
CA GLY A 27 -19.82 -23.93 2.32
C GLY A 27 -20.77 -25.11 2.54
N ARG A 28 -21.28 -25.34 3.75
CA ARG A 28 -22.09 -26.53 4.10
C ARG A 28 -23.40 -26.20 4.80
N SER A 29 -23.71 -24.94 5.06
CA SER A 29 -25.02 -24.53 5.56
C SER A 29 -25.76 -23.75 4.48
N ALA A 30 -27.07 -23.99 4.33
CA ALA A 30 -27.89 -23.29 3.33
C ALA A 30 -27.85 -21.75 3.54
N VAL A 31 -27.87 -21.31 4.80
CA VAL A 31 -27.74 -19.89 5.17
C VAL A 31 -26.36 -19.35 4.82
N GLY A 32 -25.29 -20.10 5.08
CA GLY A 32 -23.93 -19.70 4.74
C GLY A 32 -23.69 -19.64 3.23
N THR A 33 -24.24 -20.58 2.47
CA THR A 33 -24.19 -20.56 1.01
C THR A 33 -24.99 -19.38 0.44
N ALA A 34 -26.17 -19.07 1.00
CA ALA A 34 -26.96 -17.91 0.61
C ALA A 34 -26.26 -16.59 0.97
N ALA A 35 -25.62 -16.51 2.14
CA ALA A 35 -24.82 -15.36 2.54
C ALA A 35 -23.59 -15.18 1.64
N LEU A 36 -22.90 -16.28 1.29
CA LEU A 36 -21.80 -16.26 0.34
C LEU A 36 -22.26 -15.84 -1.06
N ALA A 37 -23.41 -16.31 -1.52
CA ALA A 37 -24.02 -15.90 -2.78
C ALA A 37 -24.47 -14.42 -2.76
N GLY A 38 -24.94 -13.91 -1.62
CA GLY A 38 -25.26 -12.49 -1.46
C GLY A 38 -24.02 -11.59 -1.45
N LEU A 39 -22.90 -12.06 -0.90
CA LEU A 39 -21.61 -11.36 -0.96
C LEU A 39 -21.02 -11.40 -2.37
N LEU A 40 -20.98 -12.58 -3.00
CA LEU A 40 -20.48 -12.74 -4.38
C LEU A 40 -21.39 -12.09 -5.41
N GLY A 41 -22.71 -12.05 -5.19
CA GLY A 41 -23.69 -11.41 -6.06
C GLY A 41 -23.65 -9.89 -6.00
N ARG A 42 -23.14 -9.30 -4.90
CA ARG A 42 -22.88 -7.86 -4.80
C ARG A 42 -21.69 -7.41 -5.62
N ASP A 43 -20.67 -8.25 -5.76
CA ASP A 43 -19.49 -7.96 -6.58
C ASP A 43 -19.61 -8.49 -8.03
N GLY A 44 -20.44 -9.50 -8.25
CA GLY A 44 -20.56 -10.22 -9.54
C GLY A 44 -21.42 -9.52 -10.61
N PHE A 45 -22.26 -8.56 -10.23
CA PHE A 45 -23.09 -7.79 -11.17
C PHE A 45 -22.55 -6.40 -11.52
N ALA A 46 -21.38 -6.00 -11.01
CA ALA A 46 -20.66 -4.82 -11.48
C ALA A 46 -20.15 -4.93 -12.94
N ALA A 47 -20.49 -6.03 -13.64
CA ALA A 47 -20.17 -6.26 -15.05
C ALA A 47 -21.32 -5.95 -16.02
N ALA A 48 -22.51 -5.55 -15.56
CA ALA A 48 -23.66 -5.31 -16.44
C ALA A 48 -24.27 -3.92 -16.22
N GLY A 49 -23.60 -2.89 -16.75
CA GLY A 49 -24.20 -1.58 -17.00
C GLY A 49 -23.66 -0.45 -16.11
N GLY A 50 -22.79 0.36 -16.69
CA GLY A 50 -22.33 1.63 -16.10
C GLY A 50 -20.85 1.87 -16.36
N GLY A 51 -20.53 2.78 -17.27
CA GLY A 51 -19.18 3.07 -17.76
C GLY A 51 -18.25 3.68 -16.70
N GLY A 52 -17.70 2.83 -15.82
CA GLY A 52 -16.70 3.21 -14.83
C GLY A 52 -15.59 2.17 -14.77
N ALA A 53 -14.52 2.41 -15.52
CA ALA A 53 -13.18 1.84 -15.36
C ALA A 53 -13.09 0.33 -15.09
N LEU A 54 -13.52 -0.49 -16.06
CA LEU A 54 -12.94 -1.82 -16.19
C LEU A 54 -11.54 -1.65 -16.78
N THR A 55 -10.51 -2.13 -16.07
CA THR A 55 -9.13 -2.17 -16.60
C THR A 55 -9.14 -2.86 -17.96
N HIS A 56 -8.30 -2.42 -18.91
CA HIS A 56 -8.26 -2.99 -20.27
C HIS A 56 -8.06 -4.52 -20.31
N PHE A 57 -7.63 -5.13 -19.20
CA PHE A 57 -7.44 -6.56 -19.06
C PHE A 57 -8.21 -7.10 -17.86
N ALA A 58 -8.61 -8.37 -17.94
CA ALA A 58 -9.16 -9.09 -16.80
C ALA A 58 -8.15 -9.10 -15.64
N PRO A 59 -8.56 -8.78 -14.40
CA PRO A 59 -7.66 -8.74 -13.25
C PRO A 59 -7.11 -10.15 -12.96
N LYS A 60 -5.79 -10.28 -12.95
CA LYS A 60 -5.10 -11.56 -12.66
C LYS A 60 -4.75 -11.74 -11.19
N ALA A 61 -4.59 -10.64 -10.44
CA ALA A 61 -4.21 -10.67 -9.04
C ALA A 61 -5.39 -11.12 -8.17
N LYS A 62 -5.21 -12.21 -7.39
CA LYS A 62 -6.24 -12.75 -6.48
C LYS A 62 -6.07 -12.30 -5.03
N ARG A 63 -4.86 -11.83 -4.67
CA ARG A 63 -4.47 -11.41 -3.33
C ARG A 63 -3.46 -10.28 -3.45
N VAL A 64 -3.58 -9.28 -2.59
CA VAL A 64 -2.71 -8.10 -2.55
C VAL A 64 -2.22 -7.93 -1.11
N ILE A 65 -0.91 -7.71 -0.95
CA ILE A 65 -0.33 -7.22 0.30
C ILE A 65 -0.14 -5.73 0.11
N TYR A 66 -0.85 -4.94 0.92
CA TYR A 66 -0.74 -3.48 0.90
C TYR A 66 0.06 -3.03 2.12
N LEU A 67 1.15 -2.30 1.87
CA LEU A 67 2.00 -1.73 2.91
C LEU A 67 1.85 -0.21 2.88
N PHE A 68 1.26 0.33 3.94
CA PHE A 68 1.12 1.76 4.13
C PHE A 68 2.14 2.25 5.16
N GLN A 69 3.07 3.11 4.74
CA GLN A 69 4.22 3.52 5.55
C GLN A 69 4.08 4.95 6.07
N SER A 70 3.06 5.21 6.90
CA SER A 70 2.95 6.48 7.61
C SER A 70 4.14 6.67 8.55
N GLY A 71 4.83 7.81 8.48
CA GLY A 71 6.07 8.05 9.21
C GLY A 71 7.28 7.27 8.69
N GLY A 72 7.16 6.63 7.52
CA GLY A 72 8.27 5.97 6.84
C GLY A 72 9.30 6.96 6.25
N PRO A 73 10.38 6.45 5.65
CA PRO A 73 11.36 7.27 4.96
C PRO A 73 10.72 8.06 3.80
N SER A 74 11.23 9.27 3.58
CA SER A 74 10.75 10.15 2.49
C SER A 74 10.97 9.49 1.13
N HIS A 75 10.03 9.71 0.20
CA HIS A 75 10.16 9.27 -1.18
C HIS A 75 11.44 9.77 -1.88
N LEU A 76 11.97 10.93 -1.46
CA LEU A 76 13.21 11.55 -1.96
C LEU A 76 14.46 10.77 -1.55
N GLU A 77 14.35 9.90 -0.55
CA GLU A 77 15.43 9.02 -0.09
C GLU A 77 15.31 7.60 -0.67
N LEU A 78 14.17 7.26 -1.29
CA LEU A 78 13.84 5.90 -1.73
C LEU A 78 13.88 5.73 -3.25
N LEU A 79 12.94 6.33 -3.98
CA LEU A 79 12.67 6.01 -5.39
C LEU A 79 12.51 7.25 -6.28
N ASP A 80 12.64 8.45 -5.70
CA ASP A 80 12.37 9.72 -6.38
C ASP A 80 13.64 10.58 -6.45
N TYR A 81 14.49 10.26 -7.43
CA TYR A 81 15.75 10.95 -7.63
C TYR A 81 15.53 12.36 -8.20
N LYS A 82 15.84 13.37 -7.37
CA LYS A 82 15.77 14.79 -7.74
C LYS A 82 17.14 15.48 -7.62
N PRO A 83 18.04 15.29 -8.59
CA PRO A 83 19.41 15.84 -8.52
C PRO A 83 19.45 17.36 -8.39
N GLY A 84 18.49 18.07 -8.99
CA GLY A 84 18.39 19.53 -8.93
C GLY A 84 18.25 20.10 -7.52
N LEU A 85 17.74 19.33 -6.56
CA LEU A 85 17.61 19.80 -5.17
C LEU A 85 18.97 20.06 -4.52
N ARG A 86 20.04 19.37 -4.95
CA ARG A 86 21.39 19.60 -4.40
C ARG A 86 21.90 21.00 -4.68
N ALA A 87 21.56 21.57 -5.84
CA ALA A 87 21.94 22.95 -6.19
C ALA A 87 21.19 24.00 -5.34
N LEU A 88 20.00 23.63 -4.83
CA LEU A 88 19.16 24.47 -3.98
C LEU A 88 19.37 24.19 -2.48
N GLN A 89 20.28 23.27 -2.11
CA GLN A 89 20.49 22.90 -0.72
C GLN A 89 20.76 24.13 0.14
N GLY A 90 19.93 24.34 1.17
CA GLY A 90 20.08 25.44 2.11
C GLY A 90 19.59 26.80 1.60
N THR A 91 19.19 26.93 0.33
CA THR A 91 18.50 28.14 -0.15
C THR A 91 17.08 28.16 0.36
N GLU A 92 16.51 29.36 0.53
CA GLU A 92 15.11 29.50 0.93
C GLU A 92 14.17 28.85 -0.10
N LEU A 93 13.11 28.20 0.39
CA LEU A 93 12.09 27.59 -0.45
C LEU A 93 11.45 28.66 -1.35
N PRO A 94 11.45 28.49 -2.68
CA PRO A 94 10.88 29.47 -3.58
C PRO A 94 9.37 29.69 -3.33
N ASP A 95 8.94 30.95 -3.35
CA ASP A 95 7.53 31.32 -3.18
C ASP A 95 6.60 30.65 -4.20
N SER A 96 7.12 30.35 -5.39
CA SER A 96 6.40 29.64 -6.46
C SER A 96 5.98 28.21 -6.09
N VAL A 97 6.65 27.59 -5.12
CA VAL A 97 6.34 26.26 -4.58
C VAL A 97 5.28 26.37 -3.50
N ARG A 98 5.46 27.29 -2.55
CA ARG A 98 4.55 27.41 -1.40
C ARG A 98 3.23 28.09 -1.78
N ARG A 99 3.23 29.10 -2.66
CA ARG A 99 2.04 29.84 -3.12
C ARG A 99 1.07 30.25 -2.00
N GLY A 100 1.61 30.62 -0.85
CA GLY A 100 0.80 30.99 0.33
C GLY A 100 0.16 29.82 1.10
N GLN A 101 0.47 28.57 0.76
CA GLN A 101 0.00 27.40 1.52
C GLN A 101 0.42 27.52 3.00
N ARG A 102 -0.52 27.13 3.87
CA ARG A 102 -0.33 27.11 5.32
C ARG A 102 0.73 26.08 5.67
N LEU A 103 1.71 26.49 6.47
CA LEU A 103 2.73 25.58 6.99
C LEU A 103 2.13 24.71 8.09
N THR A 104 2.74 23.55 8.31
CA THR A 104 2.38 22.69 9.44
C THR A 104 2.53 23.47 10.76
N GLY A 105 1.76 23.09 11.79
CA GLY A 105 1.91 23.67 13.11
C GLY A 105 3.36 23.59 13.62
N MET A 106 4.05 22.49 13.30
CA MET A 106 5.44 22.23 13.69
C MET A 106 6.47 23.16 13.04
N THR A 107 6.16 23.74 11.87
CA THR A 107 7.07 24.62 11.13
C THR A 107 6.61 26.08 11.11
N SER A 108 5.48 26.39 11.74
CA SER A 108 4.85 27.73 11.74
C SER A 108 5.71 28.84 12.37
N GLY A 109 6.59 28.50 13.32
CA GLY A 109 7.50 29.45 13.97
C GLY A 109 8.91 29.51 13.37
N GLN A 110 9.17 28.78 12.28
CA GLN A 110 10.49 28.82 11.64
C GLN A 110 10.72 30.16 10.93
N LYS A 111 11.91 30.72 11.12
CA LYS A 111 12.32 31.97 10.45
C LYS A 111 12.72 31.78 8.99
N ALA A 112 13.06 30.55 8.61
CA ALA A 112 13.54 30.17 7.28
C ALA A 112 13.07 28.75 6.95
N PHE A 113 12.86 28.49 5.66
CA PHE A 113 12.41 27.22 5.09
C PHE A 113 13.42 26.75 4.06
N PRO A 114 14.61 26.29 4.48
CA PRO A 114 15.63 25.88 3.55
C PRO A 114 15.20 24.62 2.78
N VAL A 115 15.51 24.59 1.48
CA VAL A 115 15.39 23.38 0.67
C VAL A 115 16.40 22.34 1.17
N VAL A 116 15.91 21.12 1.38
CA VAL A 116 16.73 19.98 1.81
C VAL A 116 16.68 18.91 0.73
N ALA A 117 17.83 18.68 0.09
CA ALA A 117 18.10 17.56 -0.78
C ALA A 117 18.33 16.28 0.02
N SER A 118 18.16 15.16 -0.67
CA SER A 118 18.51 13.84 -0.15
C SER A 118 19.95 13.78 0.35
N LYS A 119 20.14 13.21 1.54
CA LYS A 119 21.47 12.96 2.11
C LYS A 119 22.12 11.70 1.53
N PHE A 120 21.30 10.80 1.00
CA PHE A 120 21.72 9.49 0.54
C PHE A 120 22.10 9.48 -0.94
N GLY A 121 22.92 8.50 -1.31
CA GLY A 121 23.29 8.21 -2.69
C GLY A 121 22.14 7.59 -3.49
N PHE A 122 22.19 7.79 -4.81
CA PHE A 122 21.30 7.16 -5.78
C PHE A 122 22.12 6.55 -6.91
N ALA A 123 21.68 5.39 -7.39
CA ALA A 123 22.24 4.74 -8.56
C ALA A 123 21.13 4.15 -9.44
N GLN A 124 21.42 3.97 -10.73
CA GLN A 124 20.53 3.27 -11.65
C GLN A 124 20.76 1.77 -11.53
N HIS A 125 19.66 1.01 -11.46
CA HIS A 125 19.69 -0.44 -11.33
C HIS A 125 18.81 -1.13 -12.38
N GLY A 126 19.13 -2.40 -12.63
CA GLY A 126 18.37 -3.23 -13.57
C GLY A 126 18.48 -2.77 -15.02
N ARG A 127 17.71 -3.44 -15.88
CA ARG A 127 17.55 -3.10 -17.29
C ARG A 127 16.66 -1.88 -17.48
N SER A 128 15.76 -1.63 -16.55
CA SER A 128 14.91 -0.43 -16.51
C SER A 128 15.72 0.85 -16.28
N GLY A 129 16.94 0.76 -15.74
CA GLY A 129 17.75 1.92 -15.38
C GLY A 129 17.08 2.79 -14.30
N ALA A 130 16.23 2.18 -13.49
CA ALA A 130 15.49 2.90 -12.46
C ALA A 130 16.44 3.42 -11.38
N TRP A 131 16.31 4.70 -11.03
CA TRP A 131 17.01 5.31 -9.91
C TRP A 131 16.46 4.78 -8.58
N VAL A 132 17.32 4.20 -7.75
CA VAL A 132 17.01 3.68 -6.42
C VAL A 132 18.01 4.24 -5.41
N GLY A 133 17.52 4.65 -4.24
CA GLY A 133 18.33 5.15 -3.15
C GLY A 133 19.12 4.02 -2.48
N GLU A 134 20.32 4.34 -1.97
CA GLU A 134 21.23 3.35 -1.36
C GLU A 134 20.66 2.64 -0.12
N LEU A 135 19.61 3.20 0.49
CA LEU A 135 18.86 2.60 1.61
C LEU A 135 18.05 1.35 1.22
N LEU A 136 17.88 1.08 -0.07
CA LEU A 136 17.08 -0.04 -0.57
C LEU A 136 17.92 -1.06 -1.36
N PRO A 137 19.03 -1.60 -0.81
CA PRO A 137 19.96 -2.45 -1.56
C PRO A 137 19.34 -3.77 -2.00
N HIS A 138 18.35 -4.28 -1.25
CA HIS A 138 17.64 -5.50 -1.60
C HIS A 138 16.54 -5.25 -2.65
N THR A 139 15.81 -4.14 -2.53
CA THR A 139 14.81 -3.72 -3.52
C THR A 139 15.46 -3.44 -4.86
N ALA A 140 16.64 -2.82 -4.87
CA ALA A 140 17.40 -2.53 -6.10
C ALA A 140 17.71 -3.80 -6.91
N ARG A 141 17.88 -4.96 -6.26
CA ARG A 141 18.15 -6.25 -6.95
C ARG A 141 16.96 -6.79 -7.73
N MET A 142 15.75 -6.34 -7.41
CA MET A 142 14.50 -6.80 -8.02
C MET A 142 13.77 -5.68 -8.77
N VAL A 143 14.45 -4.56 -9.07
CA VAL A 143 13.79 -3.34 -9.58
C VAL A 143 13.07 -3.55 -10.91
N ASP A 144 13.53 -4.48 -11.74
CA ASP A 144 12.89 -4.80 -13.02
C ASP A 144 11.58 -5.60 -12.87
N GLU A 145 11.30 -6.13 -11.68
CA GLU A 145 10.02 -6.75 -11.32
C GLU A 145 9.05 -5.76 -10.67
N LEU A 146 9.48 -4.51 -10.45
CA LEU A 146 8.70 -3.47 -9.79
C LEU A 146 8.08 -2.52 -10.82
N CYS A 147 6.85 -2.10 -10.54
CA CYS A 147 6.26 -0.93 -11.19
C CYS A 147 6.36 0.26 -10.23
N ILE A 148 7.11 1.29 -10.62
CA ILE A 148 7.26 2.52 -9.84
C ILE A 148 6.33 3.58 -10.40
N VAL A 149 5.33 3.98 -9.63
CA VAL A 149 4.39 5.05 -10.00
C VAL A 149 4.87 6.37 -9.40
N ARG A 150 5.22 7.34 -10.24
CA ARG A 150 5.65 8.71 -9.83
C ARG A 150 4.65 9.81 -10.19
N SER A 151 3.48 9.43 -10.71
CA SER A 151 2.45 10.37 -11.18
C SER A 151 1.47 10.79 -10.10
N MET A 152 1.67 10.38 -8.84
CA MET A 152 0.79 10.77 -7.73
C MET A 152 1.04 12.23 -7.34
N HIS A 153 -0.04 12.98 -7.18
CA HIS A 153 -0.02 14.39 -6.77
C HIS A 153 -1.01 14.59 -5.63
N THR A 154 -0.69 15.48 -4.69
CA THR A 154 -1.58 15.85 -3.58
C THR A 154 -1.40 17.32 -3.23
N GLU A 155 -2.48 17.96 -2.79
CA GLU A 155 -2.48 19.31 -2.23
C GLU A 155 -2.27 19.30 -0.70
N ALA A 156 -2.20 18.11 -0.08
CA ALA A 156 -1.97 17.98 1.35
C ALA A 156 -0.52 18.36 1.70
N ILE A 157 -0.37 19.23 2.70
CA ILE A 157 0.93 19.78 3.12
C ILE A 157 1.76 18.81 3.97
N ASN A 158 1.14 17.78 4.55
CA ASN A 158 1.78 16.76 5.39
C ASN A 158 0.97 15.46 5.36
N HIS A 159 1.54 14.42 5.98
CA HIS A 159 0.98 13.07 5.95
C HIS A 159 -0.34 12.93 6.74
N ASP A 160 -0.51 13.57 7.91
CA ASP A 160 -1.73 13.37 8.71
C ASP A 160 -3.03 13.76 7.98
N PRO A 161 -3.14 14.95 7.35
CA PRO A 161 -4.30 15.32 6.54
C PRO A 161 -4.41 14.47 5.27
N ALA A 162 -3.27 14.10 4.67
CA ALA A 162 -3.27 13.22 3.50
C ALA A 162 -3.87 11.83 3.80
N ASN A 163 -3.77 11.37 5.05
CA ASN A 163 -4.28 10.06 5.48
C ASN A 163 -5.76 10.08 5.88
N THR A 164 -6.28 11.25 6.26
CA THR A 164 -7.62 11.38 6.86
C THR A 164 -8.68 11.89 5.88
N TYR A 165 -8.26 12.58 4.80
CA TYR A 165 -9.17 13.19 3.82
C TYR A 165 -8.97 12.70 2.38
N SER A 166 -8.36 11.53 2.19
CA SER A 166 -8.16 10.87 0.89
C SER A 166 -9.39 10.10 0.39
#